data_AF-A0A926TD97-F1
#
_entry.id   AF-A0A926TD97-F1
#
_cell.length_a   1.000
_cell.length_b   1.000
_cell.length_c   1.000
_cell.angle_alpha   90.00
_cell.angle_beta   90.00
_cell.angle_gamma   90.00
#
_symmetry.space_group_name_H-M   'P 1'
#
loop_
_entity.id
_entity.type
_entity.pdbx_description
1 polymer ?
#
loop_
_entity_poly.entity_id
_entity_poly.type
_entity_poly.pdbx_seq_one_letter_code
_entity_poly.pdbx_strand_id
1 'polypeptide(L)'
;LWQASTKSIRRLDTLGMLIGLDADTQYHDAQVQLQPGDTLMYYTDGFTDAANQNGDRFDEENLMQAFQWACQRCADPQAILEYLFDRVQGFIGPASRNSDDMTLIVMQIK
;
A
#
# COMPACT_ATOMS: atom_id res chain seq x y z
N LEU A 1 3.57 -7.01 -1.37
CA LEU A 1 4.14 -8.09 -0.53
C LEU A 1 5.58 -7.76 -0.19
N TRP A 2 5.89 -7.51 1.08
CA TRP A 2 7.26 -7.49 1.57
C TRP A 2 7.70 -8.92 1.90
N GLN A 3 8.80 -9.35 1.29
CA GLN A 3 9.37 -10.68 1.47
C GLN A 3 10.49 -10.63 2.50
N ALA A 4 10.33 -11.34 3.62
CA ALA A 4 11.26 -11.24 4.75
C ALA A 4 12.66 -11.79 4.41
N SER A 5 12.69 -12.87 3.63
CA SER A 5 13.92 -13.57 3.25
C SER A 5 14.85 -12.74 2.37
N THR A 6 14.29 -11.96 1.45
CA THR A 6 15.04 -11.13 0.49
C THR A 6 15.05 -9.65 0.85
N LYS A 7 14.22 -9.23 1.82
CA LYS A 7 13.99 -7.83 2.22
C LYS A 7 13.55 -6.93 1.05
N SER A 8 12.84 -7.51 0.08
CA SER A 8 12.35 -6.82 -1.13
C SER A 8 10.83 -6.77 -1.16
N ILE A 9 10.29 -5.80 -1.89
CA ILE A 9 8.86 -5.74 -2.18
C ILE A 9 8.59 -6.38 -3.54
N ARG A 10 7.60 -7.28 -3.56
CA ARG A 10 6.97 -7.81 -4.77
C ARG A 10 5.54 -7.25 -4.89
N ARG A 11 5.23 -6.68 -6.06
CA ARG A 11 3.85 -6.31 -6.43
C ARG A 11 3.04 -7.55 -6.78
N LEU A 12 1.76 -7.54 -6.44
CA LEU A 12 0.84 -8.67 -6.62
C LEU A 12 -0.27 -8.30 -7.63
N ASP A 13 0.13 -7.74 -8.76
CA ASP A 13 -0.80 -7.27 -9.79
C ASP A 13 -1.32 -8.43 -10.64
N THR A 14 -2.57 -8.31 -11.08
CA THR A 14 -3.22 -9.23 -12.03
C THR A 14 -3.93 -8.40 -13.12
N LEU A 15 -4.23 -9.03 -14.24
CA LEU A 15 -4.93 -8.37 -15.34
C LEU A 15 -6.45 -8.37 -15.11
N GLY A 16 -7.07 -7.23 -15.35
CA GLY A 16 -8.52 -7.03 -15.26
C GLY A 16 -8.86 -5.55 -15.32
N MET A 17 -10.09 -5.23 -15.75
CA MET A 17 -10.59 -3.85 -15.70
C MET A 17 -11.37 -3.58 -14.40
N LEU A 18 -11.78 -2.33 -14.16
CA LEU A 18 -12.69 -2.04 -13.06
C LEU A 18 -14.00 -2.82 -13.25
N ILE A 19 -14.51 -3.35 -12.14
CA ILE A 19 -15.76 -4.11 -12.13
C ILE A 19 -16.91 -3.24 -12.65
N GLY A 20 -17.67 -3.77 -13.60
CA GLY A 20 -18.86 -3.13 -14.15
C GLY A 20 -18.63 -2.21 -15.36
N LEU A 21 -17.39 -2.05 -15.84
CA LEU A 21 -17.12 -1.30 -17.08
C LEU A 21 -17.48 -2.08 -18.35
N ASP A 22 -17.17 -3.37 -18.38
CA ASP A 22 -17.41 -4.25 -19.53
C ASP A 22 -17.80 -5.65 -19.05
N ALA A 23 -18.93 -6.15 -19.56
CA ALA A 23 -19.48 -7.45 -19.23
C ALA A 23 -18.61 -8.62 -19.73
N ASP A 24 -17.78 -8.38 -20.76
CA ASP A 24 -16.92 -9.39 -21.36
C ASP A 24 -15.49 -9.39 -20.79
N THR A 25 -15.22 -8.56 -19.77
CA THR A 25 -13.90 -8.52 -19.12
C THR A 25 -13.55 -9.86 -18.49
N GLN A 26 -12.36 -10.35 -18.80
CA GLN A 26 -11.75 -11.50 -18.11
C GLN A 26 -10.87 -11.00 -16.96
N TYR A 27 -11.17 -11.47 -15.75
CA TYR A 27 -10.37 -11.22 -14.56
C TYR A 27 -9.41 -12.37 -14.34
N HIS A 28 -8.13 -12.06 -14.25
CA HIS A 28 -7.09 -13.04 -13.99
C HIS A 28 -6.80 -13.13 -12.49
N ASP A 29 -6.49 -14.32 -12.01
CA ASP A 29 -5.97 -14.54 -10.67
C ASP A 29 -4.48 -14.90 -10.72
N ALA A 30 -3.81 -14.69 -9.59
CA ALA A 30 -2.45 -15.12 -9.37
C ALA A 30 -2.30 -15.64 -7.95
N GLN A 31 -1.35 -16.55 -7.76
CA GLN A 31 -1.08 -17.17 -6.47
C GLN A 31 0.38 -16.96 -6.09
N VAL A 32 0.62 -16.74 -4.80
CA VAL A 32 1.95 -16.64 -4.22
C VAL A 32 1.98 -17.43 -2.92
N GLN A 33 3.05 -18.21 -2.74
CA GLN A 33 3.30 -18.88 -1.48
C GLN A 33 3.92 -17.89 -0.50
N LEU A 34 3.26 -17.67 0.64
CA LEU A 34 3.76 -16.84 1.72
C LEU A 34 4.65 -17.66 2.66
N GLN A 35 5.64 -16.99 3.25
CA GLN A 35 6.55 -17.54 4.25
C GLN A 35 6.41 -16.80 5.59
N PRO A 36 6.76 -17.44 6.72
CA PRO A 36 6.85 -16.76 8.01
C PRO A 36 7.69 -15.48 7.92
N GLY A 37 7.17 -14.39 8.48
CA GLY A 37 7.75 -13.06 8.43
C GLY A 37 7.30 -12.20 7.25
N ASP A 38 6.71 -12.78 6.19
CA ASP A 38 6.20 -11.98 5.06
C ASP A 38 5.06 -11.06 5.50
N THR A 39 5.03 -9.85 4.93
CA THR A 39 4.01 -8.83 5.24
C THR A 39 3.30 -8.38 3.96
N LEU A 40 1.98 -8.43 3.96
CA LEU A 40 1.13 -7.93 2.88
C LEU A 40 0.55 -6.57 3.24
N MET A 41 0.37 -5.76 2.21
CA MET A 41 -0.30 -4.48 2.26
C MET A 41 -1.29 -4.42 1.09
N TYR A 42 -2.55 -4.16 1.38
CA TYR A 42 -3.57 -3.78 0.40
C TYR A 42 -4.01 -2.35 0.70
N TYR A 43 -4.23 -1.56 -0.34
CA TYR A 43 -4.58 -0.15 -0.20
C TYR A 43 -5.56 0.28 -1.30
N THR A 44 -6.27 1.37 -1.06
CA THR A 44 -7.05 2.09 -2.08
C THR A 44 -6.24 3.26 -2.64
N ASP A 45 -6.59 3.69 -3.85
CA ASP A 45 -5.98 4.82 -4.56
C ASP A 45 -6.02 6.14 -3.79
N GLY A 46 -7.01 6.34 -2.91
CA GLY A 46 -7.02 7.49 -2.00
C GLY A 46 -5.72 7.69 -1.18
N PHE A 47 -4.90 6.64 -0.98
CA PHE A 47 -3.56 6.73 -0.38
C PHE A 47 -2.51 7.28 -1.36
N THR A 48 -2.59 6.87 -2.63
CA THR A 48 -1.64 7.25 -3.69
C THR A 48 -2.01 8.52 -4.45
N ASP A 49 -3.25 8.96 -4.31
CA ASP A 49 -3.81 10.19 -4.88
C ASP A 49 -3.64 11.38 -3.92
N ALA A 50 -3.26 11.12 -2.67
CA ALA A 50 -3.02 12.15 -1.68
C ALA A 50 -1.94 13.13 -2.13
N ALA A 51 -2.27 14.42 -2.16
CA ALA A 51 -1.38 15.45 -2.66
C ALA A 51 -0.91 16.40 -1.55
N ASN A 52 0.34 16.85 -1.65
CA ASN A 52 0.89 17.91 -0.82
C ASN A 52 0.46 19.30 -1.32
N GLN A 53 0.90 20.37 -0.64
CA GLN A 53 0.56 21.76 -1.00
C GLN A 53 1.11 22.22 -2.38
N ASN A 54 2.13 21.55 -2.89
CA ASN A 54 2.68 21.81 -4.23
C ASN A 54 1.92 21.05 -5.32
N GLY A 55 0.99 20.17 -4.95
CA GLY A 55 0.27 19.29 -5.87
C GLY A 55 1.01 17.99 -6.18
N ASP A 56 2.15 17.71 -5.54
CA ASP A 56 2.84 16.43 -5.72
C ASP A 56 2.08 15.33 -4.99
N ARG A 57 1.94 14.16 -5.62
CA ARG A 57 1.23 13.02 -5.06
C ARG A 57 2.14 12.13 -4.22
N PHE A 58 1.57 11.52 -3.18
CA PHE A 58 2.19 10.43 -2.43
C PHE A 58 2.08 9.13 -3.24
N ASP A 59 2.75 9.10 -4.38
CA ASP A 59 2.64 8.00 -5.34
C ASP A 59 3.01 6.61 -4.76
N GLU A 60 2.79 5.58 -5.58
CA GLU A 60 3.12 4.20 -5.20
C GLU A 60 4.59 4.00 -4.81
N GLU A 61 5.52 4.79 -5.37
CA GLU A 61 6.94 4.67 -5.06
C GLU A 61 7.21 5.13 -3.62
N ASN A 62 6.66 6.28 -3.23
CA ASN A 62 6.72 6.78 -1.87
C ASN A 62 6.08 5.80 -0.87
N LEU A 63 4.92 5.25 -1.22
CA LEU A 63 4.23 4.25 -0.41
C LEU A 63 5.05 2.96 -0.25
N MET A 64 5.64 2.44 -1.33
CA MET A 64 6.50 1.27 -1.29
C MET A 64 7.74 1.49 -0.42
N GLN A 65 8.41 2.65 -0.54
CA GLN A 65 9.58 2.98 0.28
C GLN A 65 9.21 3.07 1.77
N ALA A 66 8.09 3.72 2.10
CA ALA A 66 7.60 3.81 3.47
C ALA A 66 7.24 2.43 4.03
N PHE A 67 6.55 1.59 3.25
CA PHE A 67 6.18 0.23 3.67
C PHE A 67 7.40 -0.65 3.90
N GLN A 68 8.41 -0.59 3.03
CA GLN A 68 9.67 -1.32 3.21
C GLN A 68 10.39 -0.89 4.49
N TRP A 69 10.44 0.42 4.75
CA TRP A 69 11.05 0.95 5.97
C TRP A 69 10.33 0.44 7.21
N ALA A 70 8.99 0.47 7.20
CA ALA A 70 8.14 0.04 8.30
C ALA A 70 8.29 -1.46 8.59
N CYS A 71 8.27 -2.32 7.56
CA CYS A 71 8.45 -3.76 7.73
C CYS A 71 9.78 -4.14 8.39
N GLN A 72 10.81 -3.30 8.26
CA GLN A 72 12.13 -3.54 8.85
C GLN A 72 12.26 -3.05 10.30
N ARG A 73 11.35 -2.20 10.78
CA ARG A 73 11.54 -1.43 12.03
C ARG A 73 10.37 -1.47 12.98
N CYS A 74 9.15 -1.61 12.48
CA CYS A 74 7.96 -1.73 13.30
C CYS A 74 7.83 -3.15 13.86
N ALA A 75 7.31 -3.27 15.08
CA ALA A 75 7.24 -4.54 15.79
C ALA A 75 6.10 -5.46 15.30
N ASP A 76 5.01 -4.88 14.81
CA ASP A 76 3.79 -5.59 14.46
C ASP A 76 3.00 -4.88 13.33
N PRO A 77 1.96 -5.52 12.75
CA PRO A 77 1.16 -4.94 11.67
C PRO A 77 0.45 -3.62 12.02
N GLN A 78 0.04 -3.44 13.29
CA GLN A 78 -0.65 -2.23 13.72
C GLN A 78 0.33 -1.05 13.71
N ALA A 79 1.55 -1.24 14.21
CA ALA A 79 2.60 -0.24 14.16
C ALA A 79 3.03 0.11 12.72
N ILE A 80 2.95 -0.85 11.78
CA ILE A 80 3.16 -0.57 10.34
C ILE A 80 2.03 0.32 9.80
N LEU A 81 0.78 -0.01 10.11
CA LEU A 81 -0.38 0.74 9.66
C LEU A 81 -0.34 2.18 10.17
N GLU A 82 -0.12 2.38 11.47
CA GLU A 82 -0.01 3.70 12.10
C GLU A 82 1.11 4.53 11.47
N TYR A 83 2.29 3.94 11.30
CA TYR A 83 3.41 4.60 10.63
C TYR A 83 3.04 5.08 9.23
N LEU A 84 2.39 4.24 8.42
CA LEU A 84 2.03 4.60 7.04
C LEU A 84 1.03 5.75 6.98
N PHE A 85 0.02 5.75 7.86
CA PHE A 85 -0.92 6.86 7.97
C PHE A 85 -0.22 8.16 8.39
N ASP A 86 0.65 8.10 9.40
CA ASP A 86 1.42 9.26 9.84
C ASP A 86 2.31 9.82 8.73
N ARG A 87 2.93 8.94 7.93
CA ARG A 87 3.76 9.34 6.79
C ARG A 87 2.97 10.09 5.73
N VAL A 88 1.77 9.61 5.38
CA VAL A 88 0.93 10.29 4.39
C VAL A 88 0.36 11.59 4.93
N GLN A 89 -0.11 11.63 6.18
CA GLN A 89 -0.58 12.87 6.79
C GLN A 89 0.53 13.92 6.88
N GLY A 90 1.74 13.50 7.25
CA GLY A 90 2.91 14.38 7.25
C GLY A 90 3.28 14.90 5.86
N PHE A 91 3.08 14.09 4.80
CA PHE A 91 3.32 14.49 3.42
C PHE A 91 2.30 15.51 2.90
N ILE A 92 1.00 15.28 3.16
CA ILE A 92 -0.09 16.20 2.80
C ILE A 92 0.14 17.55 3.51
N GLY A 93 0.54 17.49 4.78
CA GLY A 93 0.77 18.66 5.62
C GLY A 93 -0.54 19.26 6.17
N PRO A 94 -0.43 20.22 7.11
CA PRO A 94 -1.58 20.67 7.91
C PRO A 94 -2.58 21.55 7.15
N ALA A 95 -2.19 22.12 6.01
CA ALA A 95 -3.02 23.05 5.23
C ALA A 95 -3.81 22.36 4.11
N SER A 96 -3.47 21.11 3.78
CA SER A 96 -4.13 20.34 2.73
C SER A 96 -4.99 19.25 3.36
N ARG A 97 -6.12 18.92 2.73
CA ARG A 97 -6.96 17.77 3.09
C ARG A 97 -6.93 16.76 1.98
N ASN A 98 -6.96 15.48 2.33
CA ASN A 98 -7.21 14.46 1.33
C ASN A 98 -8.62 14.59 0.79
N SER A 99 -8.78 14.43 -0.51
CA SER A 99 -10.07 14.53 -1.20
C SER A 99 -10.80 13.19 -1.30
N ASP A 100 -10.12 12.08 -0.99
CA ASP A 100 -10.61 10.72 -1.21
C ASP A 100 -10.44 9.84 0.04
N ASP A 101 -11.15 8.71 0.07
CA ASP A 101 -11.14 7.78 1.18
C ASP A 101 -9.87 6.90 1.18
N MET A 102 -9.15 6.92 2.30
CA MET A 102 -7.95 6.10 2.50
C MET A 102 -8.29 4.80 3.23
N THR A 103 -8.06 3.67 2.58
CA THR A 103 -8.14 2.35 3.21
C THR A 103 -6.80 1.63 3.09
N LEU A 104 -6.35 1.03 4.19
CA LEU A 104 -5.11 0.26 4.26
C LEU A 104 -5.32 -0.99 5.10
N ILE A 105 -4.88 -2.14 4.61
CA ILE A 105 -4.89 -3.42 5.34
C ILE A 105 -3.46 -3.94 5.38
N VAL A 106 -2.99 -4.28 6.58
CA VAL A 106 -1.67 -4.91 6.79
C VAL A 106 -1.85 -6.29 7.43
N MET A 107 -1.22 -7.30 6.84
CA MET A 107 -1.24 -8.68 7.35
C MET A 107 0.19 -9.21 7.40
N GLN A 108 0.59 -9.78 8.53
CA GLN A 108 1.90 -10.42 8.68
C GLN A 108 1.72 -11.91 8.97
N ILE A 109 2.51 -12.73 8.28
CA ILE A 109 2.55 -14.18 8.48
C ILE A 109 3.50 -14.50 9.64
N LYS A 110 3.03 -15.28 10.60
CA LYS A 110 3.81 -15.73 11.76
C LYS A 110 4.40 -17.10 11.53
#